data_AF-A0A3P6FME4-F1
#
_entry.id   AF-A0A3P6FME4-F1
#
_cell.length_a   1.000
_cell.length_b   1.000
_cell.length_c   1.000
_cell.angle_alpha   90.00
_cell.angle_beta   90.00
_cell.angle_gamma   90.00
#
_symmetry.space_group_name_H-M   'P 1'
#
loop_
_entity.id
_entity.type
_entity.pdbx_description
1 polymer ?
#
loop_
_entity_poly.entity_id
_entity_poly.type
_entity_poly.pdbx_seq_one_letter_code
_entity_poly.pdbx_strand_id
1 'polypeptide(L)'
;MVENRDHVFLRCNWSEQLWNMVLRRLGVRQLAFHTWTAFSEWFKLRSSHCSRLLKPTIYNIRTARNKRLHDNNNSNPAQVFKIIDRQVRDIILGHRHQRKFSGLMQDWLVFE
;
A
#
# COMPACT_ATOMS: atom_id res chain seq x y z
N MET A 1 -11.83 -14.40 16.48
CA MET A 1 -10.63 -13.57 16.69
C MET A 1 -11.08 -12.11 16.74
N VAL A 2 -10.62 -11.34 17.72
CA VAL A 2 -10.99 -9.91 17.83
C VAL A 2 -10.36 -9.15 16.67
N GLU A 3 -11.17 -8.50 15.84
CA GLU A 3 -10.70 -7.68 14.72
C GLU A 3 -10.12 -6.36 15.24
N ASN A 4 -8.84 -6.38 15.62
CA ASN A 4 -8.11 -5.17 15.94
C ASN A 4 -7.53 -4.52 14.68
N ARG A 5 -7.28 -3.20 14.75
CA ARG A 5 -6.70 -2.40 13.66
C ARG A 5 -5.43 -3.06 13.10
N ASP A 6 -4.58 -3.59 13.96
CA ASP A 6 -3.37 -4.34 13.58
C ASP A 6 -3.68 -5.58 12.74
N HIS A 7 -4.70 -6.34 13.12
CA HIS A 7 -5.12 -7.52 12.38
C HIS A 7 -5.65 -7.13 11.00
N VAL A 8 -6.54 -6.14 10.93
CA VAL A 8 -7.15 -5.73 9.67
C VAL A 8 -6.13 -5.15 8.68
N PHE A 9 -5.22 -4.31 9.15
CA PHE A 9 -4.31 -3.58 8.26
C PHE A 9 -2.98 -4.28 8.01
N LEU A 10 -2.49 -5.11 8.95
CA LEU A 10 -1.11 -5.61 8.90
C LEU A 10 -1.01 -7.15 8.97
N ARG A 11 -1.84 -7.82 9.77
CA ARG A 11 -1.65 -9.26 10.08
C ARG A 11 -2.61 -10.21 9.34
N CYS A 12 -3.69 -9.69 8.76
CA CYS A 12 -4.59 -10.51 7.95
C CYS A 12 -3.85 -10.95 6.69
N ASN A 13 -3.91 -12.25 6.36
CA ASN A 13 -3.27 -12.84 5.17
C ASN A 13 -3.58 -12.04 3.89
N TRP A 14 -4.81 -11.53 3.76
CA TRP A 14 -5.20 -10.68 2.64
C TRP A 14 -4.41 -9.37 2.58
N SER A 15 -4.27 -8.69 3.71
CA SER A 15 -3.53 -7.43 3.82
C SER A 15 -2.02 -7.65 3.68
N GLU A 16 -1.50 -8.73 4.23
CA GLU A 16 -0.08 -9.10 4.14
C GLU A 16 0.34 -9.37 2.69
N GLN A 17 -0.47 -10.12 1.92
CA GLN A 17 -0.23 -10.32 0.49
C GLN A 17 -0.20 -9.00 -0.27
N LEU A 18 -1.14 -8.09 0.02
CA LEU A 18 -1.19 -6.78 -0.62
C LEU A 18 0.03 -5.92 -0.26
N TRP A 19 0.43 -5.92 1.01
CA TRP A 19 1.64 -5.25 1.48
C TRP A 19 2.89 -5.81 0.81
N ASN A 20 3.01 -7.12 0.67
CA ASN A 20 4.14 -7.74 -0.02
C ASN A 20 4.23 -7.30 -1.49
N MET A 21 3.09 -7.19 -2.19
CA MET A 21 3.08 -6.67 -3.57
C MET A 21 3.51 -5.20 -3.63
N VAL A 22 2.97 -4.35 -2.75
CA VAL A 22 3.28 -2.90 -2.73
C VAL A 22 4.71 -2.63 -2.27
N LEU A 23 5.19 -3.31 -1.24
CA LEU A 23 6.53 -3.11 -0.69
C LEU A 23 7.62 -3.59 -1.64
N ARG A 24 7.39 -4.68 -2.38
CA ARG A 24 8.30 -5.13 -3.44
C ARG A 24 8.53 -4.03 -4.48
N ARG A 25 7.47 -3.30 -4.85
CA ARG A 25 7.56 -2.14 -5.79
C ARG A 25 8.35 -0.96 -5.22
N LEU A 26 8.50 -0.88 -3.91
CA LEU A 26 9.32 0.11 -3.21
C LEU A 26 10.73 -0.40 -2.85
N GLY A 27 11.11 -1.59 -3.31
CA GLY A 27 12.38 -2.23 -2.96
C GLY A 27 12.45 -2.70 -1.49
N VAL A 28 11.33 -2.73 -0.78
CA VAL A 28 11.26 -3.19 0.62
C VAL A 28 10.85 -4.67 0.61
N ARG A 29 11.69 -5.54 1.18
CA ARG A 29 11.49 -7.00 1.11
C ARG A 29 10.22 -7.51 1.80
N GLN A 30 9.85 -6.93 2.94
CA GLN A 30 8.70 -7.38 3.72
C GLN A 30 8.26 -6.34 4.76
N LEU A 31 7.00 -6.44 5.18
CA LEU A 31 6.43 -5.66 6.26
C LEU A 31 7.01 -6.19 7.59
N ALA A 32 7.98 -5.50 8.18
CA ALA A 32 8.67 -5.97 9.39
C ALA A 32 7.89 -5.70 10.69
N PHE A 33 6.71 -5.07 10.60
CA PHE A 33 5.96 -4.57 11.75
C PHE A 33 4.54 -5.14 11.75
N HIS A 34 4.11 -5.59 12.93
CA HIS A 34 2.81 -6.24 13.15
C HIS A 34 1.85 -5.39 13.98
N THR A 35 2.25 -4.15 14.32
CA THR A 35 1.47 -3.20 15.11
C THR A 35 1.30 -1.89 14.35
N TRP A 36 0.12 -1.29 14.44
CA TRP A 36 -0.22 -0.01 13.83
C TRP A 36 0.67 1.12 14.32
N THR A 37 1.10 1.08 15.58
CA THR A 37 2.01 2.08 16.15
C THR A 37 3.35 2.09 15.42
N ALA A 38 4.04 0.95 15.37
CA ALA A 38 5.32 0.81 14.65
C ALA A 38 5.17 1.14 13.16
N PHE A 39 4.06 0.73 12.52
CA PHE A 39 3.78 1.11 11.14
C PHE A 39 3.65 2.62 10.99
N SER A 40 2.92 3.29 11.87
CA SER A 40 2.68 4.74 11.82
C SER A 40 3.96 5.53 12.04
N GLU A 41 4.82 5.09 12.95
CA GLU A 41 6.14 5.69 13.20
C GLU A 41 7.05 5.51 11.98
N TRP A 42 7.16 4.28 11.48
CA TRP A 42 7.90 4.00 10.25
C TRP A 42 7.38 4.82 9.07
N PHE A 43 6.06 4.93 8.92
CA PHE A 43 5.40 5.70 7.87
C PHE A 43 5.68 7.21 7.96
N LYS A 44 5.79 7.75 9.19
CA LYS A 44 6.18 9.15 9.44
C LYS A 44 7.65 9.42 9.16
N LEU A 45 8.53 8.44 9.42
CA LEU A 45 9.98 8.53 9.18
C LEU A 45 10.34 8.42 7.69
N ARG A 46 9.44 7.87 6.87
CA ARG A 46 9.63 7.80 5.41
C ARG A 46 9.52 9.18 4.78
N SER A 47 10.21 9.34 3.64
CA SER A 47 10.14 10.57 2.85
C SER A 47 8.69 10.90 2.49
N SER A 48 8.36 12.19 2.40
CA SER A 48 7.02 12.67 2.06
C SER A 48 6.48 12.08 0.75
N HIS A 49 7.38 11.69 -0.16
CA HIS A 49 7.09 10.98 -1.40
C HIS A 49 6.66 9.54 -1.14
N CYS A 50 7.44 8.76 -0.40
CA CYS A 50 7.13 7.37 -0.07
C CYS A 50 5.81 7.28 0.73
N SER A 51 5.58 8.19 1.68
CA SER A 51 4.30 8.28 2.40
C SER A 51 3.13 8.57 1.47
N ARG A 52 3.31 9.35 0.38
CA ARG A 52 2.25 9.64 -0.61
C ARG A 52 1.87 8.39 -1.43
N LEU A 53 2.82 7.53 -1.76
CA LEU A 53 2.58 6.29 -2.51
C LEU A 53 1.94 5.19 -1.64
N LEU A 54 2.17 5.24 -0.32
CA LEU A 54 1.65 4.26 0.63
C LEU A 54 0.24 4.58 1.15
N LYS A 55 -0.21 5.84 1.08
CA LYS A 55 -1.58 6.26 1.45
C LYS A 55 -2.68 5.53 0.66
N PRO A 56 -2.58 5.39 -0.68
CA PRO A 56 -3.53 4.60 -1.47
C PRO A 56 -3.72 3.18 -0.94
N THR A 57 -2.64 2.52 -0.49
CA THR A 57 -2.69 1.15 0.03
C THR A 57 -3.56 1.05 1.28
N ILE A 58 -3.34 1.91 2.28
CA ILE A 58 -4.14 1.94 3.52
C ILE A 58 -5.62 2.20 3.20
N TYR A 59 -5.88 3.15 2.30
CA TYR A 59 -7.24 3.49 1.89
C TYR A 59 -7.94 2.30 1.22
N ASN A 60 -7.29 1.66 0.25
CA ASN A 60 -7.86 0.52 -0.46
C ASN A 60 -8.06 -0.70 0.46
N ILE A 61 -7.18 -0.95 1.43
CA ILE A 61 -7.39 -1.99 2.45
C ILE A 61 -8.67 -1.72 3.24
N ARG A 62 -8.84 -0.48 3.73
CA ARG A 62 -10.04 -0.08 4.48
C ARG A 62 -11.30 -0.23 3.61
N THR A 63 -11.25 0.25 2.37
CA THR A 63 -12.37 0.18 1.43
C THR A 63 -12.73 -1.26 1.07
N ALA A 64 -11.75 -2.11 0.78
CA ALA A 64 -11.98 -3.52 0.48
C ALA A 64 -12.58 -4.27 1.68
N ARG A 65 -12.15 -3.94 2.90
CA ARG A 65 -12.72 -4.52 4.13
C ARG A 65 -14.15 -4.06 4.38
N ASN A 66 -14.44 -2.77 4.20
CA ASN A 66 -15.81 -2.27 4.28
C ASN A 66 -16.72 -2.95 3.24
N LYS A 67 -16.25 -3.11 1.99
CA LYS A 67 -17.00 -3.83 0.96
C LYS A 67 -17.22 -5.30 1.28
N ARG A 68 -16.28 -5.96 1.95
CA ARG A 68 -16.48 -7.34 2.44
C ARG A 68 -17.56 -7.42 3.52
N LEU A 69 -17.57 -6.45 4.44
CA LEU A 69 -18.55 -6.41 5.53
C LEU A 69 -19.97 -6.10 5.03
N HIS A 70 -20.11 -5.27 4.00
CA HIS A 70 -21.42 -4.83 3.50
C HIS A 70 -21.93 -5.59 2.27
N ASP A 71 -21.04 -5.98 1.34
CA ASP A 71 -21.42 -6.52 0.03
C ASP A 71 -21.04 -8.00 -0.14
N ASN A 72 -20.50 -8.65 0.90
CA ASN A 72 -19.95 -10.02 0.88
C ASN A 72 -18.92 -10.26 -0.26
N ASN A 73 -18.34 -9.17 -0.80
CA ASN A 73 -17.50 -9.21 -1.98
C ASN A 73 -16.05 -9.51 -1.58
N ASN A 74 -15.61 -10.73 -1.86
CA ASN A 74 -14.28 -11.18 -1.50
C ASN A 74 -13.23 -10.76 -2.54
N SER A 75 -13.01 -9.45 -2.69
CA SER A 75 -12.06 -8.91 -3.66
C SER A 75 -10.67 -9.54 -3.49
N ASN A 76 -10.09 -10.04 -4.58
CA ASN A 76 -8.77 -10.68 -4.57
C ASN A 76 -7.68 -9.62 -4.31
N PRO A 77 -6.68 -9.86 -3.43
CA PRO A 77 -5.55 -8.94 -3.23
C PRO A 77 -4.94 -8.42 -4.53
N ALA A 78 -4.81 -9.28 -5.55
CA ALA A 78 -4.26 -8.91 -6.85
C ALA A 78 -5.11 -7.87 -7.60
N GLN A 79 -6.44 -7.93 -7.49
CA GLN A 79 -7.33 -6.94 -8.10
C GLN A 79 -7.18 -5.57 -7.43
N VAL A 80 -7.10 -5.56 -6.09
CA VAL A 80 -6.89 -4.33 -5.33
C VAL A 80 -5.49 -3.77 -5.58
N PHE A 81 -4.49 -4.63 -5.73
CA PHE A 81 -3.14 -4.22 -6.11
C PHE A 81 -3.13 -3.49 -7.45
N LYS A 82 -3.84 -3.98 -8.48
CA LYS A 82 -3.93 -3.27 -9.77
C LYS A 82 -4.52 -1.86 -9.64
N ILE A 83 -5.49 -1.67 -8.74
CA ILE A 83 -6.07 -0.34 -8.45
C ILE A 83 -5.01 0.55 -7.78
N ILE A 84 -4.30 0.03 -6.79
CA ILE A 84 -3.23 0.75 -6.08
C ILE A 84 -2.10 1.11 -7.05
N ASP A 85 -1.64 0.16 -7.88
CA ASP A 85 -0.59 0.36 -8.85
C ASP A 85 -0.94 1.49 -9.83
N ARG A 86 -2.17 1.49 -10.37
CA ARG A 86 -2.67 2.58 -11.20
C ARG A 86 -2.67 3.91 -10.45
N GLN A 87 -3.21 3.96 -9.23
CA GLN A 87 -3.23 5.20 -8.42
C GLN A 87 -1.82 5.73 -8.13
N VAL A 88 -0.87 4.83 -7.86
CA VAL A 88 0.53 5.18 -7.62
C VAL A 88 1.18 5.74 -8.89
N ARG A 89 0.97 5.09 -10.05
CA ARG A 89 1.44 5.57 -11.35
C ARG A 89 0.84 6.95 -11.68
N ASP A 90 -0.46 7.14 -11.45
CA ASP A 90 -1.15 8.42 -11.67
C ASP A 90 -0.56 9.54 -10.77
N ILE A 91 -0.26 9.24 -9.50
CA ILE A 91 0.42 10.18 -8.59
C ILE A 91 1.81 10.54 -9.13
N ILE A 92 2.60 9.55 -9.55
CA ILE A 92 3.95 9.77 -10.08
C ILE A 92 3.88 10.61 -11.36
N LEU A 93 3.00 10.27 -12.29
CA LEU A 93 2.80 11.00 -13.55
C LEU A 93 2.30 12.43 -13.31
N GLY A 94 1.35 12.63 -12.40
CA GLY A 94 0.85 13.95 -12.01
C GLY A 94 1.94 14.85 -11.40
N HIS A 95 3.00 14.26 -10.85
CA HIS A 95 4.14 14.99 -10.30
C HIS A 95 5.42 14.88 -11.15
N ARG A 96 5.35 14.34 -12.37
CA ARG A 96 6.53 14.09 -13.23
C ARG A 96 7.40 15.32 -13.50
N HIS A 97 6.80 16.50 -13.47
CA HIS A 97 7.48 17.79 -13.70
C HIS A 97 8.32 18.24 -12.49
N GLN A 98 8.15 17.60 -11.32
CA GLN A 98 8.99 17.83 -10.16
C GLN A 98 10.23 16.93 -10.25
N ARG A 99 11.43 17.53 -10.20
CA ARG A 99 12.72 16.80 -10.23
C ARG A 99 12.82 15.64 -9.23
N LYS A 100 12.07 15.70 -8.12
CA LYS A 100 12.04 14.66 -7.08
C LYS A 100 11.26 13.39 -7.50
N PHE A 101 10.50 13.45 -8.59
CA PHE A 101 9.69 12.33 -9.11
C PHE A 101 10.20 11.81 -10.46
N SER A 102 11.21 12.44 -11.08
CA SER A 102 11.68 12.06 -12.42
C SER A 102 12.40 10.70 -12.48
N GLY A 103 12.73 10.09 -11.33
CA GLY A 103 13.26 8.71 -11.24
C GLY A 103 12.31 7.71 -10.56
N LEU A 104 11.29 8.17 -9.83
CA LEU A 104 10.41 7.28 -9.05
C LEU A 104 9.59 6.32 -9.93
N MET A 105 9.24 6.73 -11.15
CA MET A 105 8.56 5.84 -12.10
C MET A 105 9.47 4.70 -12.54
N GLN A 106 10.77 4.98 -12.72
CA GLN A 106 11.76 3.96 -13.07
C GLN A 106 11.92 2.99 -11.90
N ASP A 107 12.10 3.48 -10.67
CA ASP A 107 12.18 2.64 -9.47
C ASP A 107 10.93 1.76 -9.28
N TRP A 108 9.74 2.30 -9.58
CA TRP A 108 8.47 1.58 -9.46
C TRP A 108 8.28 0.49 -10.53
N LEU A 109 8.80 0.73 -11.74
CA LEU A 109 8.75 -0.19 -12.88
C LEU A 109 9.85 -1.25 -12.86
N VAL A 110 10.97 -1.01 -12.15
CA VAL A 110 12.12 -1.94 -12.09
C VAL A 110 11.75 -3.32 -11.53
N PHE A 111 10.74 -3.39 -10.66
CA PHE A 111 10.30 -4.63 -10.01
C PHE A 111 9.03 -5.22 -10.64
N GLU A 112 8.83 -5.07 -11.96
CA GLU A 112 7.69 -5.61 -12.71
C GLU A 112 7.68 -7.12 -12.89
#